data_AF-A0A1W9RMS2-F1
#
_entry.id   AF-A0A1W9RMS2-F1
#
_cell.length_a   1.000
_cell.length_b   1.000
_cell.length_c   1.000
_cell.angle_alpha   90.00
_cell.angle_beta   90.00
_cell.angle_gamma   90.00
#
_symmetry.space_group_name_H-M   'P 1'
#
loop_
_entity.id
_entity.type
_entity.pdbx_description
1 polymer ?
#
loop_
_entity_poly.entity_id
_entity_poly.type
_entity_poly.pdbx_seq_one_letter_code
_entity_poly.pdbx_strand_id
1 'polypeptide(L)'
;MTGTKDSDRNIALRIIDANANRCAEGLRVIEELARFAMEKRTLVEELKEIRHEVRQRAAALGSELIESRNISRDVGKDFSTSSELSRSRLGDIAGASFSRVEEALRVIEEFSKLIDADVSVRFKELRFRLYRLEKVFFNKVQSTRKLPSCPFLYAVLDRSVVGAADLEDTAQALVEGGVGMIQYRAKGISRLEMERDLILLLKKAQERGVPVIVNDFPVMALEVGADGFDRRDIPVEDKAYCDTAGNGQAS
;
A
#
# COMPACT_ATOMS: atom_id res chain seq x y z
N MET A 1 -4.42 -12.26 -39.11
CA MET A 1 -4.67 -12.21 -37.65
C MET A 1 -3.40 -11.99 -36.82
N THR A 2 -2.19 -12.15 -37.37
CA THR A 2 -0.91 -11.90 -36.68
C THR A 2 -0.55 -10.41 -36.56
N GLY A 3 -0.86 -9.59 -37.56
CA GLY A 3 -0.50 -8.16 -37.57
C GLY A 3 -1.17 -7.29 -36.49
N THR A 4 -2.32 -7.68 -35.93
CA THR A 4 -3.01 -6.93 -34.87
C THR A 4 -2.36 -7.16 -33.50
N LYS A 5 -1.95 -8.40 -33.20
CA LYS A 5 -1.32 -8.76 -31.92
C LYS A 5 0.05 -8.12 -31.73
N ASP A 6 0.84 -8.04 -32.80
CA ASP A 6 2.16 -7.37 -32.76
C ASP A 6 2.02 -5.85 -32.62
N SER A 7 0.97 -5.27 -33.21
CA SER A 7 0.63 -3.85 -33.02
C SER A 7 0.22 -3.56 -31.58
N ASP A 8 -0.66 -4.37 -30.99
CA ASP A 8 -1.13 -4.19 -29.61
C ASP A 8 0.01 -4.37 -28.59
N ARG A 9 0.90 -5.34 -28.82
CA ARG A 9 2.10 -5.55 -28.01
C ARG A 9 3.03 -4.34 -28.05
N ASN A 10 3.30 -3.78 -29.23
CA ASN A 10 4.14 -2.59 -29.37
C ASN A 10 3.54 -1.35 -28.70
N ILE A 11 2.21 -1.18 -28.77
CA ILE A 11 1.50 -0.11 -28.07
C ILE A 11 1.62 -0.31 -26.54
N ALA A 12 1.38 -1.52 -26.04
CA ALA A 12 1.51 -1.85 -24.63
C ALA A 12 2.91 -1.56 -24.09
N LEU A 13 3.96 -1.93 -24.83
CA LEU A 13 5.35 -1.65 -24.49
C LEU A 13 5.65 -0.16 -24.36
N ARG A 14 5.14 0.67 -25.28
CA ARG A 14 5.30 2.13 -25.22
C ARG A 14 4.57 2.74 -24.02
N ILE A 15 3.39 2.22 -23.70
CA ILE A 15 2.62 2.66 -22.53
C ILE A 15 3.36 2.28 -21.24
N ILE A 16 3.92 1.07 -21.16
CA ILE A 16 4.69 0.60 -20.02
C ILE A 16 5.94 1.46 -19.81
N ASP A 17 6.70 1.77 -20.85
CA ASP A 17 7.89 2.62 -20.76
C ASP A 17 7.56 4.04 -20.26
N ALA A 18 6.53 4.67 -20.84
CA ALA A 18 6.10 6.00 -20.42
C ALA A 18 5.68 6.03 -18.94
N ASN A 19 4.93 5.03 -18.49
CA ASN A 19 4.49 4.95 -17.09
C ASN A 19 5.62 4.53 -16.15
N ALA A 20 6.58 3.72 -16.58
CA ALA A 20 7.77 3.38 -15.79
C ALA A 20 8.63 4.62 -15.54
N ASN A 21 8.76 5.52 -16.53
CA ASN A 21 9.42 6.81 -16.37
C ASN A 21 8.67 7.72 -15.38
N ARG A 22 7.36 7.89 -15.54
CA ARG A 22 6.53 8.68 -14.60
C ARG A 22 6.58 8.14 -13.17
N CYS A 23 6.52 6.82 -13.02
CA CYS A 23 6.69 6.12 -11.76
C CYS A 23 8.06 6.43 -11.13
N ALA A 24 9.14 6.33 -11.92
CA ALA A 24 10.48 6.59 -11.43
C ALA A 24 10.72 8.06 -11.03
N GLU A 25 10.11 9.01 -11.75
CA GLU A 25 10.14 10.43 -11.42
C GLU A 25 9.35 10.73 -10.14
N GLY A 26 8.14 10.18 -10.00
CA GLY A 26 7.35 10.34 -8.77
C GLY A 26 8.07 9.75 -7.54
N LEU A 27 8.66 8.56 -7.67
CA LEU A 27 9.47 7.94 -6.61
C LEU A 27 10.70 8.79 -6.25
N ARG A 28 11.31 9.48 -7.23
CA ARG A 28 12.41 10.42 -6.98
C ARG A 28 11.96 11.56 -6.06
N VAL A 29 10.79 12.13 -6.29
CA VAL A 29 10.25 13.21 -5.45
C VAL A 29 10.05 12.72 -4.01
N ILE A 30 9.45 11.54 -3.84
CA ILE A 30 9.22 10.94 -2.51
C ILE A 30 10.55 10.62 -1.82
N GLU A 31 11.55 10.13 -2.56
CA GLU A 31 12.90 9.84 -2.05
C GLU A 31 13.57 11.10 -1.50
N GLU A 32 13.51 12.22 -2.22
CA GLU A 32 14.10 13.48 -1.76
C GLU A 32 13.36 14.05 -0.54
N LEU A 33 12.04 13.87 -0.45
CA LEU A 33 11.27 14.23 0.76
C LEU A 33 11.66 13.33 1.95
N ALA A 34 11.79 12.01 1.74
CA ALA A 34 12.23 11.08 2.78
C ALA A 34 13.66 11.42 3.27
N ARG A 35 14.53 11.84 2.35
CA ARG A 35 15.92 12.21 2.66
C ARG A 35 16.01 13.53 3.43
N PHE A 36 15.39 14.59 2.92
CA PHE A 36 15.62 15.95 3.41
C PHE A 36 14.57 16.45 4.40
N ALA A 37 13.33 15.99 4.30
CA ALA A 37 12.28 16.41 5.24
C ALA A 37 12.14 15.44 6.43
N MET A 38 12.43 14.15 6.23
CA MET A 38 12.25 13.12 7.27
C MET A 38 13.56 12.53 7.80
N GLU A 39 14.67 12.69 7.09
CA GLU A 39 15.99 12.11 7.43
C GLU A 39 15.96 10.59 7.69
N LYS A 40 15.01 9.88 7.07
CA LYS A 40 14.80 8.43 7.28
C LYS A 40 15.52 7.62 6.21
N ARG A 41 16.72 7.14 6.55
CA ARG A 41 17.55 6.33 5.64
C ARG A 41 16.86 5.08 5.09
N THR A 42 16.13 4.35 5.94
CA THR A 42 15.43 3.12 5.55
C THR A 42 14.38 3.38 4.47
N LEU A 43 13.62 4.47 4.58
CA LEU A 43 12.65 4.87 3.55
C LEU A 43 13.32 5.24 2.23
N VAL A 44 14.46 5.94 2.29
CA VAL A 44 15.23 6.30 1.09
C VAL A 44 15.73 5.05 0.36
N GLU A 45 16.24 4.07 1.11
CA GLU A 45 16.73 2.80 0.56
C GLU A 45 15.58 2.02 -0.10
N GLU A 46 14.44 1.86 0.57
CA GLU A 46 13.29 1.12 0.03
C GLU A 46 12.68 1.80 -1.22
N LEU A 47 12.54 3.13 -1.20
CA LEU A 47 12.06 3.89 -2.37
C LEU A 47 13.01 3.78 -3.56
N LYS A 48 14.33 3.78 -3.28
CA LYS A 48 15.36 3.60 -4.30
C LYS A 48 15.29 2.19 -4.90
N GLU A 49 15.11 1.16 -4.08
CA GLU A 49 14.95 -0.22 -4.53
C GLU A 49 13.73 -0.38 -5.43
N ILE A 50 12.55 0.09 -5.00
CA ILE A 50 11.32 0.03 -5.81
C ILE A 50 11.55 0.73 -7.16
N ARG A 51 12.19 1.90 -7.17
CA ARG A 51 12.49 2.63 -8.40
C ARG A 51 13.40 1.83 -9.33
N HIS A 52 14.42 1.14 -8.80
CA HIS A 52 15.30 0.29 -9.59
C HIS A 52 14.55 -0.92 -10.16
N GLU A 53 13.74 -1.58 -9.35
CA GLU A 53 12.93 -2.73 -9.79
C GLU A 53 11.94 -2.35 -10.89
N VAL A 54 11.26 -1.22 -10.77
CA VAL A 54 10.33 -0.73 -11.81
C VAL A 54 11.06 -0.57 -13.14
N ARG A 55 12.21 0.11 -13.15
CA ARG A 55 12.99 0.33 -14.38
C ARG A 55 13.52 -0.97 -14.96
N GLN A 56 14.06 -1.85 -14.11
CA GLN A 56 14.63 -3.13 -14.54
C GLN A 56 13.56 -4.03 -15.16
N ARG A 57 12.41 -4.18 -14.51
CA ARG A 57 11.31 -5.03 -14.97
C ARG A 57 10.66 -4.47 -16.23
N ALA A 58 10.45 -3.15 -16.30
CA ALA A 58 9.93 -2.50 -17.51
C ALA A 58 10.89 -2.67 -18.70
N ALA A 59 12.21 -2.51 -18.48
CA ALA A 59 13.21 -2.72 -19.52
C ALA A 59 13.27 -4.18 -20.00
N ALA A 60 13.10 -5.15 -19.08
CA ALA A 60 13.10 -6.58 -19.41
C ALA A 60 11.93 -6.98 -20.34
N LEU A 61 10.81 -6.24 -20.32
CA LEU A 61 9.68 -6.50 -21.22
C LEU A 61 9.96 -6.07 -22.67
N GLY A 62 10.89 -5.14 -22.90
CA GLY A 62 11.06 -4.48 -24.19
C GLY A 62 12.50 -4.07 -24.48
N SER A 63 13.44 -5.02 -24.42
CA SER A 63 14.86 -4.82 -24.75
C SER A 63 15.14 -4.25 -26.16
N GLU A 64 14.12 -4.13 -27.03
CA GLU A 64 14.19 -3.50 -28.35
C GLU A 64 13.85 -1.98 -28.34
N LEU A 65 13.46 -1.40 -27.20
CA LEU A 65 12.91 -0.02 -27.12
C LEU A 65 13.95 1.11 -27.14
N ILE A 66 15.22 0.83 -27.44
CA ILE A 66 16.23 1.90 -27.59
C ILE A 66 16.03 2.68 -28.89
N GLU A 67 15.41 2.11 -29.92
CA GLU A 67 15.23 2.78 -31.23
C GLU A 67 13.98 3.67 -31.36
N SER A 68 13.10 3.71 -30.35
CA SER A 68 11.88 4.53 -30.40
C SER A 68 11.81 5.62 -29.34
N ARG A 69 12.94 6.16 -28.87
CA ARG A 69 12.97 7.44 -28.13
C ARG A 69 12.62 8.61 -29.05
N ASN A 70 11.41 8.60 -29.60
CA ASN A 70 10.76 9.81 -30.09
C ASN A 70 10.23 10.57 -28.87
N ILE A 71 11.11 11.41 -28.31
CA ILE A 71 10.92 12.33 -27.18
C ILE A 71 9.86 13.43 -27.46
N SER A 72 8.94 13.26 -28.43
CA SER A 72 8.20 14.43 -28.96
C SER A 72 6.73 14.22 -29.31
N ARG A 73 6.08 13.15 -28.82
CA ARG A 73 4.61 13.01 -28.93
C ARG A 73 3.98 12.45 -27.65
N ASP A 74 4.26 13.06 -26.52
CA ASP A 74 3.38 12.90 -25.35
C ASP A 74 2.18 13.84 -25.56
N VAL A 75 1.03 13.27 -25.93
CA VAL A 75 -0.23 14.01 -26.16
C VAL A 75 -0.81 14.50 -24.82
N GLY A 76 -0.21 14.12 -23.69
CA GLY A 76 -0.61 14.55 -22.35
C GLY A 76 0.06 15.84 -21.83
N LYS A 77 0.87 16.53 -22.64
CA LYS A 77 1.71 17.65 -22.16
C LYS A 77 0.93 18.90 -21.69
N ASP A 78 -0.36 19.02 -22.06
CA ASP A 78 -1.16 20.22 -21.83
C ASP A 78 -2.44 19.98 -20.98
N PHE A 79 -2.47 18.94 -20.14
CA PHE A 79 -3.58 18.72 -19.19
C PHE A 79 -3.20 19.13 -17.77
N SER A 80 -2.92 20.42 -17.56
CA SER A 80 -2.84 20.99 -16.22
C SER A 80 -4.25 21.22 -15.68
N THR A 81 -4.74 20.29 -14.86
CA THR A 81 -5.95 20.52 -14.05
C THR A 81 -5.66 21.52 -12.93
N SER A 82 -6.62 22.37 -12.61
CA SER A 82 -6.54 23.49 -11.65
C SER A 82 -6.10 23.10 -10.23
N SER A 83 -6.09 21.80 -9.90
CA SER A 83 -5.55 21.23 -8.66
C SER A 83 -4.01 21.16 -8.60
N GLU A 84 -3.29 21.36 -9.71
CA GLU A 84 -1.81 21.38 -9.73
C GLU A 84 -1.19 22.60 -9.01
N LEU A 85 -1.97 23.66 -8.80
CA LEU A 85 -1.48 25.00 -8.45
C LEU A 85 -1.60 25.37 -6.96
N SER A 86 -2.25 24.56 -6.12
CA SER A 86 -2.26 24.80 -4.66
C SER A 86 -1.61 23.64 -3.91
N ARG A 87 -0.29 23.75 -3.68
CA ARG A 87 0.40 22.91 -2.70
C ARG A 87 0.85 23.83 -1.57
N SER A 88 0.30 23.64 -0.38
CA SER A 88 0.58 24.53 0.77
C SER A 88 1.62 23.92 1.71
N ARG A 89 1.82 22.59 1.68
CA ARG A 89 2.74 21.87 2.59
C ARG A 89 3.47 20.74 1.85
N LEU A 90 4.61 20.31 2.39
CA LEU A 90 5.39 19.17 1.87
C LEU A 90 4.58 17.86 1.80
N GLY A 91 3.63 17.67 2.72
CA GLY A 91 2.71 16.53 2.72
C GLY A 91 1.82 16.46 1.47
N ASP A 92 1.37 17.59 0.94
CA ASP A 92 0.54 17.65 -0.27
C ASP A 92 1.36 17.22 -1.50
N ILE A 93 2.64 17.60 -1.55
CA ILE A 93 3.58 17.18 -2.59
C ILE A 93 3.83 15.67 -2.52
N ALA A 94 4.05 15.13 -1.32
CA ALA A 94 4.20 13.70 -1.13
C ALA A 94 2.94 12.95 -1.58
N GLY A 95 1.74 13.40 -1.18
CA GLY A 95 0.50 12.65 -1.39
C GLY A 95 0.17 12.58 -2.88
N ALA A 96 0.27 13.73 -3.56
CA ALA A 96 0.14 13.79 -5.01
C ALA A 96 1.23 12.99 -5.74
N SER A 97 2.41 12.80 -5.16
CA SER A 97 3.46 11.97 -5.76
C SER A 97 3.18 10.48 -5.57
N PHE A 98 2.72 10.04 -4.39
CA PHE A 98 2.30 8.66 -4.16
C PHE A 98 1.16 8.26 -5.10
N SER A 99 0.07 9.03 -5.16
CA SER A 99 -1.06 8.71 -6.03
C SER A 99 -0.65 8.58 -7.50
N ARG A 100 0.21 9.48 -8.01
CA ARG A 100 0.71 9.41 -9.40
C ARG A 100 1.54 8.15 -9.66
N VAL A 101 2.37 7.74 -8.70
CA VAL A 101 3.20 6.53 -8.83
C VAL A 101 2.32 5.28 -8.77
N GLU A 102 1.30 5.27 -7.92
CA GLU A 102 0.35 4.16 -7.79
C GLU A 102 -0.48 3.98 -9.06
N GLU A 103 -0.96 5.07 -9.65
CA GLU A 103 -1.63 5.08 -10.94
C GLU A 103 -0.72 4.54 -12.04
N ALA A 104 0.54 5.02 -12.10
CA ALA A 104 1.51 4.55 -13.08
C ALA A 104 1.78 3.04 -12.92
N LEU A 105 1.96 2.55 -11.70
CA LEU A 105 2.14 1.12 -11.41
C LEU A 105 0.89 0.31 -11.80
N ARG A 106 -0.31 0.85 -11.58
CA ARG A 106 -1.56 0.20 -11.98
C ARG A 106 -1.65 0.06 -13.50
N VAL A 107 -1.27 1.09 -14.24
CA VAL A 107 -1.20 1.04 -15.71
C VAL A 107 -0.19 -0.01 -16.15
N ILE A 108 1.02 -0.02 -15.59
CA ILE A 108 2.04 -1.01 -15.95
C ILE A 108 1.54 -2.43 -15.63
N GLU A 109 0.92 -2.66 -14.46
CA GLU A 109 0.34 -3.94 -14.05
C GLU A 109 -0.64 -4.48 -15.09
N GLU A 110 -1.60 -3.64 -15.52
CA GLU A 110 -2.65 -4.04 -16.46
C GLU A 110 -2.10 -4.30 -17.88
N PHE A 111 -1.25 -3.42 -18.40
CA PHE A 111 -0.68 -3.59 -19.74
C PHE A 111 0.35 -4.73 -19.82
N SER A 112 1.03 -5.05 -18.71
CA SER A 112 1.95 -6.19 -18.65
C SER A 112 1.22 -7.53 -18.88
N LYS A 113 -0.07 -7.64 -18.56
CA LYS A 113 -0.87 -8.87 -18.80
C LYS A 113 -0.94 -9.29 -20.26
N LEU A 114 -0.80 -8.34 -21.19
CA LEU A 114 -0.77 -8.59 -22.63
C LEU A 114 0.56 -9.19 -23.10
N ILE A 115 1.60 -9.10 -22.29
CA ILE A 115 2.98 -9.48 -22.64
C ILE A 115 3.41 -10.68 -21.81
N ASP A 116 3.36 -10.54 -20.48
CA ASP A 116 3.79 -11.55 -19.51
C ASP A 116 2.99 -11.43 -18.20
N ALA A 117 2.25 -12.49 -17.88
CA ALA A 117 1.43 -12.57 -16.68
C ALA A 117 2.26 -12.59 -15.37
N ASP A 118 3.46 -13.18 -15.36
CA ASP A 118 4.33 -13.19 -14.18
C ASP A 118 4.81 -11.78 -13.87
N VAL A 119 5.23 -11.04 -14.89
CA VAL A 119 5.65 -9.64 -14.73
C VAL A 119 4.50 -8.76 -14.22
N SER A 120 3.26 -9.01 -14.66
CA SER A 120 2.08 -8.33 -14.11
C SER A 120 1.91 -8.56 -12.60
N VAL A 121 2.08 -9.80 -12.13
CA VAL A 121 2.04 -10.14 -10.69
C VAL A 121 3.12 -9.37 -9.93
N ARG A 122 4.33 -9.26 -10.48
CA ARG A 122 5.42 -8.49 -9.86
C ARG A 122 5.13 -6.99 -9.76
N PHE A 123 4.48 -6.40 -10.76
CA PHE A 123 4.06 -4.99 -10.69
C PHE A 123 2.92 -4.77 -9.68
N LYS A 124 2.02 -5.74 -9.55
CA LYS A 124 1.02 -5.77 -8.48
C LYS A 124 1.69 -5.80 -7.10
N GLU A 125 2.72 -6.64 -6.90
CA GLU A 125 3.52 -6.67 -5.66
C GLU A 125 4.20 -5.32 -5.38
N LEU A 126 4.80 -4.68 -6.39
CA LEU A 126 5.41 -3.36 -6.25
C LEU A 126 4.40 -2.26 -5.88
N ARG A 127 3.18 -2.32 -6.42
CA ARG A 127 2.10 -1.39 -6.06
C ARG A 127 1.68 -1.55 -4.59
N PHE A 128 1.59 -2.78 -4.09
CA PHE A 128 1.35 -3.04 -2.66
C PHE A 128 2.54 -2.63 -1.78
N ARG A 129 3.77 -2.88 -2.26
CA ARG A 129 5.03 -2.17 -1.96
C ARG A 129 4.78 -0.74 -1.50
N LEU A 130 4.36 0.03 -2.48
CA LEU A 130 4.23 1.46 -2.41
C LEU A 130 3.11 1.92 -1.47
N TYR A 131 1.94 1.26 -1.47
CA TYR A 131 0.86 1.61 -0.53
C TYR A 131 1.32 1.53 0.92
N ARG A 132 2.11 0.52 1.27
CA ARG A 132 2.62 0.40 2.64
C ARG A 132 3.62 1.48 2.96
N LEU A 133 4.53 1.78 2.03
CA LEU A 133 5.45 2.89 2.17
C LEU A 133 4.72 4.23 2.31
N GLU A 134 3.65 4.47 1.55
CA GLU A 134 2.80 5.65 1.69
C GLU A 134 2.27 5.75 3.12
N LYS A 135 1.74 4.66 3.68
CA LYS A 135 1.28 4.63 5.07
C LYS A 135 2.42 4.88 6.05
N VAL A 136 3.60 4.29 5.89
CA VAL A 136 4.76 4.56 6.78
C VAL A 136 5.26 6.00 6.64
N PHE A 137 5.13 6.58 5.44
CA PHE A 137 5.54 7.94 5.12
C PHE A 137 4.62 8.97 5.78
N PHE A 138 3.30 8.81 5.64
CA PHE A 138 2.31 9.74 6.19
C PHE A 138 1.92 9.45 7.63
N ASN A 139 2.00 8.20 8.06
CA ASN A 139 1.66 7.88 9.42
C ASN A 139 2.85 7.99 10.36
N LYS A 140 2.53 8.62 11.49
CA LYS A 140 2.96 8.20 12.83
C LYS A 140 2.51 6.75 13.14
N VAL A 141 2.75 5.76 12.26
CA VAL A 141 2.47 4.32 12.52
C VAL A 141 3.62 3.75 13.33
N GLN A 142 3.77 4.31 14.53
CA GLN A 142 3.67 3.46 15.69
C GLN A 142 2.49 4.04 16.43
N SER A 143 1.41 3.25 16.56
CA SER A 143 0.56 3.45 17.72
C SER A 143 1.50 3.30 18.91
N THR A 144 2.02 4.41 19.41
CA THR A 144 2.71 4.51 20.70
C THR A 144 1.70 4.35 21.84
N ARG A 145 0.49 3.84 21.55
CA ARG A 145 -0.43 3.35 22.57
C ARG A 145 0.29 2.23 23.28
N LYS A 146 0.83 2.59 24.45
CA LYS A 146 1.30 1.61 25.42
C LYS A 146 0.22 0.56 25.56
N LEU A 147 0.62 -0.71 25.54
CA LEU A 147 -0.27 -1.79 25.92
C LEU A 147 -0.93 -1.41 27.26
N PRO A 148 -2.25 -1.66 27.40
CA PRO A 148 -2.96 -1.35 28.63
C PRO A 148 -2.27 -2.03 29.82
N SER A 149 -2.25 -1.32 30.96
CA SER A 149 -1.70 -1.84 32.21
C SER A 149 -2.40 -3.14 32.60
N CYS A 150 -1.64 -4.17 32.96
CA CYS A 150 -2.19 -5.46 33.35
C CYS A 150 -2.79 -5.40 34.78
N PRO A 151 -3.90 -6.08 35.08
CA PRO A 151 -4.71 -6.92 34.19
C PRO A 151 -5.65 -6.09 33.30
N PHE A 152 -5.86 -6.53 32.06
CA PHE A 152 -6.81 -5.93 31.13
C PHE A 152 -7.64 -6.99 30.41
N LEU A 153 -8.86 -6.62 30.00
CA LEU A 153 -9.72 -7.50 29.21
C LEU A 153 -9.26 -7.48 27.75
N TYR A 154 -8.89 -8.64 27.22
CA TYR A 154 -8.57 -8.83 25.80
C TYR A 154 -9.73 -9.54 25.11
N ALA A 155 -10.49 -8.80 24.29
CA ALA A 155 -11.63 -9.34 23.57
C ALA A 155 -11.23 -9.81 22.16
N VAL A 156 -11.78 -10.94 21.74
CA VAL A 156 -11.69 -11.42 20.36
C VAL A 156 -13.06 -11.28 19.71
N LEU A 157 -13.16 -10.43 18.69
CA LEU A 157 -14.35 -10.23 17.89
C LEU A 157 -14.26 -11.14 16.65
N ASP A 158 -15.02 -12.23 16.68
CA ASP A 158 -15.06 -13.23 15.60
C ASP A 158 -16.31 -13.10 14.73
N ARG A 159 -16.13 -12.87 13.43
CA ARG A 159 -17.24 -12.74 12.46
C ARG A 159 -18.00 -14.03 12.17
N SER A 160 -17.50 -15.18 12.61
CA SER A 160 -18.27 -16.43 12.61
C SER A 160 -19.34 -16.47 13.72
N VAL A 161 -19.21 -15.63 14.74
CA VAL A 161 -20.12 -15.54 15.89
C VAL A 161 -20.95 -14.27 15.83
N VAL A 162 -20.34 -13.13 15.49
CA VAL A 162 -20.99 -11.83 15.40
C VAL A 162 -21.41 -11.55 13.96
N GLY A 163 -22.71 -11.36 13.73
CA GLY A 163 -23.27 -10.99 12.44
C GLY A 163 -22.82 -9.61 11.96
N ALA A 164 -22.93 -9.34 10.66
CA ALA A 164 -22.51 -8.04 10.09
C ALA A 164 -23.32 -6.86 10.68
N ALA A 165 -24.61 -7.10 10.93
CA ALA A 165 -25.52 -6.11 11.49
C ALA A 165 -25.19 -5.77 12.94
N ASP A 166 -24.71 -6.75 13.73
CA ASP A 166 -24.47 -6.61 15.17
C ASP A 166 -23.04 -6.18 15.50
N LEU A 167 -22.17 -6.07 14.47
CA LEU A 167 -20.75 -5.76 14.63
C LEU A 167 -20.55 -4.40 15.31
N GLU A 168 -21.28 -3.39 14.84
CA GLU A 168 -21.16 -2.03 15.36
C GLU A 168 -21.60 -1.96 16.82
N ASP A 169 -22.74 -2.54 17.15
CA ASP A 169 -23.29 -2.57 18.51
C ASP A 169 -22.39 -3.37 19.45
N THR A 170 -21.83 -4.49 18.98
CA THR A 170 -20.89 -5.31 19.75
C THR A 170 -19.58 -4.56 20.01
N ALA A 171 -19.02 -3.90 18.99
CA ALA A 171 -17.82 -3.09 19.12
C ALA A 171 -18.04 -1.94 20.10
N GLN A 172 -19.20 -1.26 20.01
CA GLN A 172 -19.59 -0.20 20.92
C GLN A 172 -19.67 -0.73 22.36
N ALA A 173 -20.36 -1.84 22.59
CA ALA A 173 -20.51 -2.44 23.92
C ALA A 173 -19.16 -2.86 24.53
N LEU A 174 -18.23 -3.38 23.73
CA LEU A 174 -16.88 -3.75 24.18
C LEU A 174 -16.07 -2.52 24.61
N VAL A 175 -16.10 -1.46 23.80
CA VAL A 175 -15.44 -0.20 24.10
C VAL A 175 -16.07 0.48 25.32
N GLU A 176 -17.40 0.41 25.44
CA GLU A 176 -18.16 0.93 26.57
C GLU A 176 -17.86 0.20 27.87
N GLY A 177 -17.76 -1.13 27.80
CA GLY A 177 -17.42 -2.02 28.91
C GLY A 177 -15.96 -1.95 29.38
N GLY A 178 -15.13 -1.11 28.75
CA GLY A 178 -13.75 -0.88 29.20
C GLY A 178 -12.78 -1.99 28.78
N VAL A 179 -12.99 -2.59 27.60
CA VAL A 179 -12.03 -3.53 27.03
C VAL A 179 -10.66 -2.85 26.87
N GLY A 180 -9.59 -3.58 27.25
CA GLY A 180 -8.23 -3.07 27.10
C GLY A 180 -7.70 -3.21 25.68
N MET A 181 -8.16 -4.22 24.95
CA MET A 181 -7.71 -4.51 23.58
C MET A 181 -8.74 -5.35 22.83
N ILE A 182 -8.87 -5.12 21.52
CA ILE A 182 -9.77 -5.89 20.65
C ILE A 182 -8.95 -6.58 19.56
N GLN A 183 -9.17 -7.88 19.34
CA GLN A 183 -8.69 -8.60 18.16
C GLN A 183 -9.84 -8.89 17.21
N TYR A 184 -9.74 -8.41 15.98
CA TYR A 184 -10.69 -8.73 14.91
C TYR A 184 -10.26 -10.01 14.20
N ARG A 185 -11.18 -10.97 14.12
CA ARG A 185 -10.99 -12.25 13.46
C ARG A 185 -12.13 -12.51 12.49
N ALA A 186 -11.81 -12.79 11.23
CA ALA A 186 -12.81 -13.15 10.25
C ALA A 186 -12.24 -14.13 9.23
N LYS A 187 -12.96 -15.23 9.00
CA LYS A 187 -12.61 -16.25 7.99
C LYS A 187 -13.75 -16.38 6.99
N GLY A 188 -13.41 -16.48 5.70
CA GLY A 188 -14.39 -16.72 4.64
C GLY A 188 -15.28 -15.52 4.26
N ILE A 189 -14.93 -14.30 4.68
CA ILE A 189 -15.62 -13.05 4.27
C ILE A 189 -14.92 -12.37 3.10
N SER A 190 -15.65 -11.55 2.34
CA SER A 190 -15.04 -10.82 1.23
C SER A 190 -14.13 -9.69 1.72
N ARG A 191 -13.16 -9.31 0.88
CA ARG A 191 -12.21 -8.24 1.20
C ARG A 191 -12.90 -6.90 1.50
N LEU A 192 -13.89 -6.54 0.68
CA LEU A 192 -14.68 -5.31 0.84
C LEU A 192 -15.47 -5.28 2.15
N GLU A 193 -16.03 -6.42 2.57
CA GLU A 193 -16.72 -6.50 3.86
C GLU A 193 -15.76 -6.37 5.03
N MET A 194 -14.62 -7.07 4.97
CA MET A 194 -13.61 -7.01 6.02
C MET A 194 -13.03 -5.60 6.18
N GLU A 195 -12.80 -4.88 5.08
CA GLU A 195 -12.36 -3.49 5.10
C GLU A 195 -13.40 -2.57 5.77
N ARG A 196 -14.68 -2.72 5.43
CA ARG A 196 -15.77 -1.94 6.04
C ARG A 196 -15.88 -2.20 7.54
N ASP A 197 -15.83 -3.47 7.94
CA ASP A 197 -15.86 -3.90 9.32
C ASP A 197 -14.72 -3.28 10.13
N LEU A 198 -13.50 -3.35 9.60
CA LEU A 198 -12.30 -2.85 10.26
C LEU A 198 -12.27 -1.33 10.37
N ILE A 199 -12.68 -0.59 9.32
CA ILE A 199 -12.79 0.88 9.37
C ILE A 199 -13.77 1.29 10.47
N LEU A 200 -14.92 0.61 10.56
CA LEU A 200 -15.91 0.87 11.58
C LEU A 200 -15.37 0.59 12.98
N LEU A 201 -14.74 -0.57 13.17
CA LEU A 201 -14.14 -0.98 14.45
C LEU A 201 -13.04 -0.01 14.90
N LEU A 202 -12.15 0.40 14.00
CA LEU A 202 -11.07 1.32 14.29
C LEU A 202 -11.60 2.70 14.70
N LYS A 203 -12.63 3.19 14.02
CA LYS A 203 -13.29 4.46 14.39
C LYS A 203 -13.80 4.42 15.83
N LYS A 204 -14.53 3.36 16.21
CA LYS A 204 -15.07 3.18 17.56
C LYS A 204 -13.97 3.01 18.61
N ALA A 205 -12.98 2.19 18.32
CA ALA A 205 -11.87 1.93 19.24
C ALA A 205 -11.00 3.19 19.45
N GLN A 206 -10.86 4.05 18.43
CA GLN A 206 -10.14 5.32 18.55
C GLN A 206 -10.79 6.28 19.55
N GLU A 207 -12.11 6.31 19.70
CA GLU A 207 -12.83 7.21 20.61
C GLU A 207 -12.38 7.05 22.07
N ARG A 208 -11.98 5.85 22.48
CA ARG A 208 -11.48 5.55 23.84
C ARG A 208 -10.02 5.09 23.89
N GLY A 209 -9.31 5.17 22.77
CA GLY A 209 -7.90 4.79 22.70
C GLY A 209 -7.62 3.28 22.84
N VAL A 210 -8.61 2.43 22.54
CA VAL A 210 -8.46 0.97 22.61
C VAL A 210 -7.65 0.49 21.39
N PRO A 211 -6.58 -0.30 21.57
CA PRO A 211 -5.83 -0.90 20.46
C PRO A 211 -6.63 -2.01 19.75
N VAL A 212 -6.57 -2.02 18.42
CA VAL A 212 -7.18 -3.05 17.57
C VAL A 212 -6.11 -3.87 16.84
N ILE A 213 -6.18 -5.19 16.99
CA ILE A 213 -5.29 -6.16 16.34
C ILE A 213 -6.09 -6.94 15.29
N VAL A 214 -5.55 -7.11 14.08
CA VAL A 214 -6.20 -7.93 13.03
C VAL A 214 -5.56 -9.31 12.97
N ASN A 215 -6.38 -10.36 12.96
CA ASN A 215 -5.91 -11.74 12.80
C ASN A 215 -5.78 -12.14 11.32
N ASP A 216 -4.85 -13.02 10.99
CA ASP A 216 -4.68 -13.73 9.69
C ASP A 216 -4.45 -12.87 8.42
N PHE A 217 -4.69 -11.56 8.47
CA PHE A 217 -4.62 -10.66 7.31
C PHE A 217 -3.74 -9.42 7.58
N PRO A 218 -2.41 -9.58 7.67
CA PRO A 218 -1.48 -8.48 7.93
C PRO A 218 -1.58 -7.36 6.88
N VAL A 219 -1.81 -7.73 5.61
CA VAL A 219 -2.00 -6.76 4.52
C VAL A 219 -3.21 -5.86 4.79
N MET A 220 -4.33 -6.45 5.23
CA MET A 220 -5.53 -5.66 5.49
C MET A 220 -5.40 -4.80 6.73
N ALA A 221 -4.76 -5.31 7.78
CA ALA A 221 -4.42 -4.54 8.98
C ALA A 221 -3.68 -3.24 8.64
N LEU A 222 -2.74 -3.32 7.70
CA LEU A 222 -1.97 -2.17 7.23
C LEU A 222 -2.80 -1.21 6.37
N GLU A 223 -3.69 -1.73 5.52
CA GLU A 223 -4.55 -0.92 4.64
C GLU A 223 -5.53 -0.06 5.44
N VAL A 224 -6.15 -0.64 6.47
CA VAL A 224 -7.14 0.06 7.31
C VAL A 224 -6.52 0.89 8.44
N GLY A 225 -5.23 0.70 8.73
CA GLY A 225 -4.51 1.41 9.78
C GLY A 225 -4.76 0.85 11.19
N ALA A 226 -4.80 -0.48 11.33
CA ALA A 226 -4.91 -1.15 12.63
C ALA A 226 -3.66 -0.97 13.50
N ASP A 227 -3.82 -1.06 14.83
CA ASP A 227 -2.71 -0.89 15.79
C ASP A 227 -1.72 -2.06 15.78
N GLY A 228 -2.13 -3.23 15.27
CA GLY A 228 -1.26 -4.39 15.10
C GLY A 228 -1.92 -5.55 14.35
N PHE A 229 -1.18 -6.64 14.18
CA PHE A 229 -1.69 -7.90 13.63
C PHE A 229 -1.10 -9.10 14.38
N ASP A 230 -1.84 -10.21 14.41
CA ASP A 230 -1.36 -11.46 15.02
C ASP A 230 -0.50 -12.25 14.02
N ARG A 231 0.68 -12.69 14.46
CA ARG A 231 1.70 -13.37 13.64
C ARG A 231 1.55 -14.91 13.61
N ARG A 232 0.59 -15.49 14.34
CA ARG A 232 0.55 -16.94 14.57
C ARG A 232 0.21 -17.80 13.34
N ASP A 233 -0.48 -17.25 12.34
CA ASP A 233 -0.92 -17.97 11.13
C ASP A 233 -0.39 -17.34 9.82
N ILE A 234 0.84 -16.82 9.82
CA ILE A 234 1.49 -16.37 8.59
C ILE A 234 2.02 -17.60 7.83
N PRO A 235 1.64 -17.85 6.56
CA PRO A 235 2.26 -18.88 5.73
C PRO A 235 3.78 -18.69 5.70
N VAL A 236 4.55 -19.79 5.69
CA VAL A 236 6.03 -19.74 5.83
C VAL A 236 6.69 -18.85 4.77
N GLU A 237 6.04 -18.65 3.62
CA GLU A 237 6.45 -17.79 2.51
C GLU A 237 6.37 -16.28 2.84
N ASP A 238 5.48 -15.86 3.73
CA ASP A 238 5.28 -14.47 4.17
C ASP A 238 6.06 -14.11 5.45
N LYS A 239 6.80 -15.07 6.03
CA LYS A 239 7.51 -14.89 7.31
C LYS A 239 8.68 -13.90 7.19
N ALA A 240 9.41 -13.93 6.08
CA ALA A 240 10.49 -12.98 5.77
C ALA A 240 9.97 -11.54 5.56
N TYR A 241 8.70 -11.41 5.17
CA TYR A 241 8.04 -10.14 4.89
C TYR A 241 7.57 -9.43 6.18
N CYS A 242 7.27 -10.18 7.25
CA CYS A 242 6.94 -9.60 8.56
C CYS A 242 8.18 -9.25 9.38
N ASP A 243 9.27 -10.01 9.32
CA ASP A 243 10.44 -9.83 10.18
C ASP A 243 11.21 -8.51 9.94
N THR A 244 11.11 -7.94 8.74
CA THR A 244 11.63 -6.59 8.43
C THR A 244 10.80 -5.45 9.04
N ALA A 245 9.51 -5.69 9.31
CA ALA A 245 8.61 -4.73 9.96
C ALA A 245 8.65 -4.80 11.50
N GLY A 246 9.22 -5.87 12.07
CA GLY A 246 9.33 -6.09 13.52
C GLY A 246 10.66 -5.71 14.16
N ASN A 247 11.75 -5.69 13.39
CA ASN A 247 13.12 -5.41 13.91
C ASN A 247 13.51 -3.93 13.85
N GLY A 248 12.56 -3.06 14.15
CA GLY A 248 12.79 -1.63 14.31
C GLY A 248 12.96 -1.19 15.77
N GLN A 249 13.60 -1.99 16.63
CA GLN A 249 14.24 -1.53 17.89
C GLN A 249 14.91 -2.68 18.66
N ALA A 250 16.24 -2.69 18.66
CA ALA A 250 17.09 -3.01 19.82
C ALA A 250 18.56 -2.76 19.48
N SER A 251 18.97 -1.48 19.47
CA SER A 251 20.29 -0.95 19.86
C SER A 251 20.24 0.57 19.77
#